data_AF-A0A7S2Z2T5-F1
#
_entry.id   AF-A0A7S2Z2T5-F1
#
_cell.length_a   1.000
_cell.length_b   1.000
_cell.length_c   1.000
_cell.angle_alpha   90.00
_cell.angle_beta   90.00
_cell.angle_gamma   90.00
#
_symmetry.space_group_name_H-M   'P 1'
#
loop_
_entity.id
_entity.type
_entity.pdbx_description
1 polymer ?
#
loop_
_entity_poly.entity_id
_entity_poly.type
_entity_poly.pdbx_seq_one_letter_code
_entity_poly.pdbx_strand_id
1 'polypeptide(L)'
;TMARGGFSLSLCLCLCGLFLGSLGPGHAEASGNPTTAAAVDPDVPVTVLNTWGQFIVATRRGWQELSSSDDALTAVERGVSACEDAQCDHTVGYGGSPDEWGQTTLDSMIMNGDTIEVGAAVGLHRIRHAVSTARLVMELTNHTILAGRDADAFAEGMGLTPQSL
;
A
#
# COMPACT_ATOMS: atom_id res chain seq x y z
N THR A 1 -11.78 -34.83 15.65
CA THR A 1 -12.76 -34.15 14.77
C THR A 1 -12.08 -32.91 14.23
N MET A 2 -11.58 -33.01 12.99
CA MET A 2 -10.79 -31.99 12.29
C MET A 2 -11.70 -30.78 12.00
N ALA A 3 -11.50 -29.66 12.70
CA ALA A 3 -12.16 -28.40 12.35
C ALA A 3 -11.35 -27.76 11.21
N ARG A 4 -12.07 -27.42 10.14
CA ARG A 4 -11.54 -26.88 8.90
C ARG A 4 -10.88 -25.53 9.16
N GLY A 5 -9.59 -25.42 8.83
CA GLY A 5 -8.84 -24.17 8.82
C GLY A 5 -9.45 -23.20 7.82
N GLY A 6 -10.06 -22.13 8.35
CA GLY A 6 -10.31 -20.92 7.59
C GLY A 6 -9.13 -20.01 7.80
N PHE A 7 -8.22 -19.96 6.82
CA PHE A 7 -7.20 -18.92 6.75
C PHE A 7 -7.91 -17.57 6.63
N SER A 8 -7.90 -16.77 7.69
CA SER A 8 -8.22 -15.35 7.59
C SER A 8 -6.92 -14.61 7.26
N LEU A 9 -6.50 -14.68 5.99
CA LEU A 9 -5.56 -13.71 5.46
C LEU A 9 -6.33 -12.39 5.38
N SER A 10 -6.14 -11.50 6.36
CA SER A 10 -6.58 -10.11 6.28
C SER A 10 -5.62 -9.36 5.36
N LEU A 11 -5.59 -9.78 4.09
CA LEU A 11 -4.86 -9.13 3.02
C LEU A 11 -5.65 -7.86 2.67
N CYS A 12 -5.42 -6.78 3.43
CA CYS A 12 -5.93 -5.47 3.08
C CYS A 12 -5.12 -4.96 1.88
N LEU A 13 -5.39 -5.49 0.68
CA LEU A 13 -5.09 -4.77 -0.55
C LEU A 13 -5.94 -3.50 -0.50
N CYS A 14 -5.37 -2.42 0.02
CA CYS A 14 -5.66 -1.09 -0.51
C CYS A 14 -5.14 -1.09 -1.96
N LEU A 15 -5.88 -1.75 -2.85
CA LEU A 15 -5.85 -1.50 -4.28
C LEU A 15 -6.43 -0.09 -4.50
N CYS A 16 -5.68 0.93 -4.10
CA CYS A 16 -5.72 2.22 -4.79
C CYS A 16 -5.01 2.00 -6.14
N GLY A 17 -5.62 1.17 -6.99
CA GLY A 17 -5.14 0.96 -8.34
C GLY A 17 -5.46 2.21 -9.14
N LEU A 18 -4.44 3.01 -9.44
CA LEU A 18 -4.53 4.02 -10.49
C LEU A 18 -4.54 3.23 -11.83
N PHE A 19 -5.74 2.89 -12.31
CA PHE A 19 -5.90 2.23 -13.61
C PHE A 19 -5.80 3.28 -14.72
N LEU A 20 -4.64 3.34 -15.38
CA LEU A 20 -4.52 3.93 -16.72
C LEU A 20 -4.61 2.79 -17.74
N GLY A 21 -5.81 2.55 -18.29
CA GLY A 21 -6.01 1.55 -19.34
C GLY A 21 -7.28 1.81 -20.14
N SER A 22 -7.12 2.18 -21.41
CA SER A 22 -8.20 2.50 -22.34
C SER A 22 -8.90 1.23 -22.86
N LEU A 23 -10.23 1.22 -22.81
CA LEU A 23 -11.09 0.30 -23.55
C LEU A 23 -11.52 0.99 -24.85
N GLY A 24 -10.95 0.58 -25.98
CA GLY A 24 -11.38 1.02 -27.31
C GLY A 24 -10.91 0.05 -28.41
N PRO A 25 -11.76 -0.30 -29.39
CA PRO A 25 -11.38 -1.19 -30.47
C PRO A 25 -10.76 -0.38 -31.62
N GLY A 26 -9.56 -0.74 -32.05
CA GLY A 26 -8.97 -0.13 -33.25
C GLY A 26 -7.52 -0.50 -33.46
N HIS A 27 -7.27 -1.30 -34.49
CA HIS A 27 -5.94 -1.53 -35.04
C HIS A 27 -5.29 -0.23 -35.50
N ALA A 28 -4.08 0.06 -35.00
CA ALA A 28 -3.01 0.71 -35.76
C ALA A 28 -1.68 0.56 -35.01
N GLU A 29 -0.68 0.04 -35.72
CA GLU A 29 0.69 -0.17 -35.27
C GLU A 29 1.38 1.14 -34.87
N ALA A 30 2.11 1.13 -33.76
CA ALA A 30 3.03 2.21 -33.40
C ALA A 30 4.45 1.65 -33.21
N SER A 31 5.26 1.87 -34.24
CA SER A 31 6.72 1.82 -34.17
C SER A 31 7.21 3.09 -33.43
N GLY A 32 7.88 2.94 -32.28
CA GLY A 32 8.44 4.06 -31.54
C GLY A 32 9.12 3.69 -30.22
N ASN A 33 10.44 3.89 -30.17
CA ASN A 33 11.44 3.82 -29.10
C ASN A 33 10.95 3.88 -27.60
N PRO A 34 11.42 3.01 -26.68
CA PRO A 34 10.84 2.84 -25.35
C PRO A 34 11.45 3.75 -24.25
N THR A 35 11.71 5.04 -24.50
CA THR A 35 12.43 5.89 -23.51
C THR A 35 11.69 7.14 -23.04
N THR A 36 10.38 7.23 -23.24
CA THR A 36 9.57 8.29 -22.63
C THR A 36 8.44 7.64 -21.86
N ALA A 37 8.49 7.73 -20.52
CA ALA A 37 7.31 7.51 -19.68
C ALA A 37 6.13 8.28 -20.29
N ALA A 38 5.02 7.60 -20.50
CA ALA A 38 3.86 8.19 -21.16
C ALA A 38 3.41 9.41 -20.33
N ALA A 39 3.48 10.60 -20.94
CA ALA A 39 3.02 11.82 -20.29
C ALA A 39 1.54 11.66 -19.90
N VAL A 40 1.23 11.93 -18.63
CA VAL A 40 -0.15 12.01 -18.15
C VAL A 40 -0.87 13.10 -18.95
N ASP A 41 -2.00 12.75 -19.55
CA ASP A 41 -2.83 13.71 -20.30
C ASP A 41 -3.27 14.83 -19.34
N PRO A 42 -2.91 16.10 -19.59
CA PRO A 42 -3.22 17.21 -18.69
C PRO A 42 -4.73 17.45 -18.52
N ASP A 43 -5.57 16.90 -19.41
CA ASP A 43 -7.03 16.98 -19.31
C ASP A 43 -7.63 15.89 -18.41
N VAL A 44 -6.83 14.93 -17.92
CA VAL A 44 -7.31 13.89 -16.99
C VAL A 44 -7.20 14.41 -15.55
N PRO A 45 -8.33 14.53 -14.81
CA PRO A 45 -8.31 14.98 -13.44
C PRO A 45 -7.60 13.96 -12.55
N VAL A 46 -6.55 14.40 -11.86
CA VAL A 46 -5.89 13.63 -10.81
C VAL A 46 -6.93 13.28 -9.75
N THR A 47 -7.06 11.99 -9.44
CA THR A 47 -8.11 11.48 -8.54
C THR A 47 -7.50 10.52 -7.53
N VAL A 48 -7.80 10.72 -6.25
CA VAL A 48 -7.48 9.75 -5.19
C VAL A 48 -8.70 8.86 -4.99
N LEU A 49 -8.53 7.57 -5.26
CA LEU A 49 -9.54 6.53 -5.07
C LEU A 49 -9.01 5.56 -4.03
N ASN A 50 -9.83 5.20 -3.05
CA ASN A 50 -9.51 4.17 -2.06
C ASN A 50 -10.69 3.25 -1.85
N THR A 51 -10.40 2.08 -1.31
CA THR A 51 -11.43 1.13 -0.93
C THR A 51 -12.12 1.54 0.36
N TRP A 52 -13.40 1.17 0.33
CA TRP A 52 -14.50 1.41 1.25
C TRP A 52 -14.94 2.87 1.36
N GLY A 53 -16.25 3.11 1.16
CA GLY A 53 -16.81 4.46 1.10
C GLY A 53 -16.73 5.22 2.44
N GLN A 54 -16.59 4.50 3.55
CA GLN A 54 -16.45 5.07 4.90
C GLN A 54 -15.01 5.49 5.23
N PHE A 55 -14.00 5.08 4.45
CA PHE A 55 -12.58 5.40 4.70
C PHE A 55 -12.22 6.79 4.16
N ILE A 56 -13.07 7.78 4.44
CA ILE A 56 -12.95 9.17 3.98
C ILE A 56 -11.67 9.81 4.54
N VAL A 57 -11.20 9.35 5.70
CA VAL A 57 -9.95 9.85 6.30
C VAL A 57 -8.74 9.58 5.39
N ALA A 58 -8.68 8.40 4.76
CA ALA A 58 -7.61 8.05 3.83
C ALA A 58 -7.69 8.89 2.55
N THR A 59 -8.88 9.01 1.94
CA THR A 59 -9.08 9.84 0.75
C THR A 59 -8.70 11.29 1.01
N ARG A 60 -9.16 11.85 2.13
CA ARG A 60 -8.91 13.24 2.50
C ARG A 60 -7.42 13.48 2.70
N ARG A 61 -6.74 12.59 3.41
CA ARG A 61 -5.31 12.73 3.68
C ARG A 61 -4.47 12.60 2.41
N GLY A 62 -4.77 11.61 1.57
CA GLY A 62 -4.11 11.45 0.28
C GLY A 62 -4.35 12.64 -0.65
N TRP A 63 -5.58 13.16 -0.70
CA TRP A 63 -5.90 14.34 -1.50
C TRP A 63 -5.15 15.59 -1.04
N GLN A 64 -5.07 15.83 0.27
CA GLN A 64 -4.32 16.96 0.83
C GLN A 64 -2.87 16.93 0.37
N GLU A 65 -2.22 15.76 0.47
CA GLU A 65 -0.84 15.58 0.06
C GLU A 65 -0.67 15.82 -1.44
N LEU A 66 -1.47 15.11 -2.26
CA LEU A 66 -1.41 15.20 -3.71
C LEU A 66 -1.66 16.62 -4.24
N SER A 67 -2.60 17.35 -3.63
CA SER A 67 -2.89 18.74 -3.98
C SER A 67 -1.76 19.72 -3.65
N SER A 68 -0.79 19.31 -2.82
CA SER A 68 0.29 20.16 -2.34
C SER A 68 1.66 19.84 -2.95
N SER A 69 1.94 18.57 -3.24
CA SER A 69 3.29 18.09 -3.59
C SER A 69 3.39 17.36 -4.93
N ASP A 70 2.27 17.11 -5.62
CA ASP A 70 2.18 16.32 -6.88
C ASP A 70 2.87 14.93 -6.81
N ASP A 71 3.12 14.44 -5.60
CA ASP A 71 3.76 13.14 -5.35
C ASP A 71 2.68 12.10 -5.03
N ALA A 72 2.31 11.32 -6.05
CA ALA A 72 1.32 10.25 -5.93
C ALA A 72 1.73 9.17 -4.92
N LEU A 73 3.04 8.84 -4.83
CA LEU A 73 3.53 7.80 -3.94
C LEU A 73 3.40 8.23 -2.48
N THR A 74 3.83 9.45 -2.16
CA THR A 74 3.66 10.01 -0.81
C THR A 74 2.19 10.22 -0.49
N ALA A 75 1.35 10.63 -1.44
CA ALA A 75 -0.09 10.75 -1.23
C ALA A 75 -0.75 9.42 -0.83
N VAL A 76 -0.39 8.32 -1.51
CA VAL A 76 -0.89 6.98 -1.17
C VAL A 76 -0.40 6.55 0.21
N GLU A 77 0.89 6.70 0.52
CA GLU A 77 1.44 6.35 1.83
C GLU A 77 0.71 7.12 2.94
N ARG A 78 0.59 8.46 2.83
CA ARG A 78 -0.09 9.28 3.82
C ARG A 78 -1.57 8.94 3.97
N GLY A 79 -2.25 8.60 2.87
CA GLY A 79 -3.63 8.16 2.89
C GLY A 79 -3.81 6.85 3.67
N VAL A 80 -3.00 5.84 3.36
CA VAL A 80 -3.05 4.54 4.03
C VAL A 80 -2.66 4.65 5.50
N SER A 81 -1.58 5.39 5.82
CA SER A 81 -1.15 5.59 7.21
C SER A 81 -2.23 6.27 8.06
N ALA A 82 -3.02 7.18 7.48
CA ALA A 82 -4.15 7.76 8.20
C ALA A 82 -5.21 6.72 8.57
N CYS A 83 -5.42 5.69 7.75
CA CYS A 83 -6.32 4.59 8.09
C CYS A 83 -5.70 3.58 9.07
N GLU A 84 -4.40 3.33 8.99
CA GLU A 84 -3.67 2.56 10.01
C GLU A 84 -3.77 3.22 11.39
N ASP A 85 -3.73 4.56 11.44
CA ASP A 85 -3.87 5.34 12.67
C ASP A 85 -5.30 5.38 13.21
N ALA A 86 -6.27 5.57 12.31
CA ALA A 86 -7.67 5.63 12.64
C ALA A 86 -8.30 4.24 12.90
N GLN A 87 -7.53 3.17 12.70
CA GLN A 87 -7.98 1.79 12.82
C GLN A 87 -9.26 1.55 12.00
N CYS A 88 -9.21 1.92 10.71
CA CYS A 88 -10.36 1.90 9.82
C CYS A 88 -11.09 0.53 9.87
N ASP A 89 -12.35 0.55 10.34
CA ASP A 89 -13.22 -0.60 10.64
C ASP A 89 -12.59 -1.71 11.51
N HIS A 90 -11.54 -1.40 12.26
CA HIS A 90 -10.70 -2.38 12.97
C HIS A 90 -10.12 -3.47 12.05
N THR A 91 -10.02 -3.19 10.74
CA THR A 91 -9.42 -4.09 9.74
C THR A 91 -8.08 -3.59 9.21
N VAL A 92 -7.69 -2.37 9.53
CA VAL A 92 -6.45 -1.73 9.06
C VAL A 92 -5.64 -1.22 10.25
N GLY A 93 -4.35 -1.53 10.26
CA GLY A 93 -3.44 -1.13 11.32
C GLY A 93 -3.63 -1.93 12.62
N TYR A 94 -3.07 -1.38 13.69
CA TYR A 94 -3.06 -1.99 15.02
C TYR A 94 -4.46 -2.11 15.64
N GLY A 95 -4.62 -2.96 16.64
CA GLY A 95 -5.82 -3.14 17.45
C GLY A 95 -6.98 -3.82 16.75
N GLY A 96 -6.70 -4.57 15.67
CA GLY A 96 -7.69 -5.26 14.84
C GLY A 96 -7.26 -6.68 14.44
N SER A 97 -8.24 -7.51 14.07
CA SER A 97 -8.09 -8.83 13.42
C SER A 97 -6.92 -9.71 13.92
N PRO A 98 -6.89 -10.13 15.19
CA PRO A 98 -5.86 -11.04 15.66
C PRO A 98 -6.02 -12.45 15.06
N ASP A 99 -4.90 -13.16 14.94
CA ASP A 99 -4.83 -14.55 14.49
C ASP A 99 -5.33 -15.55 15.55
N GLU A 100 -5.23 -16.85 15.26
CA GLU A 100 -5.67 -17.92 16.17
C GLU A 100 -4.91 -17.98 17.51
N TRP A 101 -3.78 -17.28 17.60
CA TRP A 101 -2.97 -17.13 18.81
C TRP A 101 -3.17 -15.76 19.47
N GLY A 102 -4.10 -14.95 18.99
CA GLY A 102 -4.40 -13.63 19.54
C GLY A 102 -3.39 -12.56 19.14
N GLN A 103 -2.54 -12.79 18.14
CA GLN A 103 -1.55 -11.84 17.66
C GLN A 103 -2.09 -11.09 16.44
N THR A 104 -2.07 -9.76 16.49
CA THR A 104 -2.32 -8.93 15.31
C THR A 104 -1.06 -8.91 14.45
N THR A 105 -1.20 -9.26 13.18
CA THR A 105 -0.13 -9.14 12.17
C THR A 105 -0.59 -8.27 11.02
N LEU A 106 0.29 -7.42 10.51
CA LEU A 106 -0.03 -6.47 9.44
C LEU A 106 0.68 -6.83 8.13
N ASP A 107 -0.08 -6.64 7.06
CA ASP A 107 0.36 -6.82 5.69
C ASP A 107 0.16 -5.51 4.92
N SER A 108 1.15 -5.09 4.14
CA SER A 108 1.03 -3.94 3.26
C SER A 108 1.94 -4.06 2.04
N MET A 109 1.53 -3.42 0.95
CA MET A 109 2.32 -3.27 -0.26
C MET A 109 2.13 -1.86 -0.85
N ILE A 110 3.16 -1.37 -1.53
CA ILE A 110 3.14 -0.10 -2.26
C ILE A 110 3.89 -0.26 -3.59
N MET A 111 3.44 0.47 -4.60
CA MET A 111 3.99 0.42 -5.95
C MET A 111 4.17 1.83 -6.51
N ASN A 112 5.31 2.08 -7.13
CA ASN A 112 5.53 3.27 -7.95
C ASN A 112 5.17 2.95 -9.40
N GLY A 113 4.19 3.64 -9.97
CA GLY A 113 3.73 3.44 -11.34
C GLY A 113 4.72 3.91 -12.41
N ASP A 114 5.59 4.87 -12.09
CA ASP A 114 6.55 5.43 -13.05
C ASP A 114 7.76 4.51 -13.24
N THR A 115 8.26 3.93 -12.13
CA THR A 115 9.44 3.07 -12.13
C THR A 115 9.11 1.58 -12.14
N ILE A 116 7.84 1.22 -11.87
CA ILE A 116 7.38 -0.17 -11.70
C ILE A 116 8.02 -0.86 -10.47
N GLU A 117 8.62 -0.08 -9.57
CA GLU A 117 9.16 -0.58 -8.32
C GLU A 117 8.03 -0.93 -7.35
N VAL A 118 8.22 -2.01 -6.59
CA VAL A 118 7.24 -2.52 -5.64
C VAL A 118 7.96 -2.90 -4.36
N GLY A 119 7.37 -2.55 -3.24
CA GLY A 119 7.76 -3.04 -1.92
C GLY A 119 6.57 -3.56 -1.14
N ALA A 120 6.80 -4.62 -0.37
CA ALA A 120 5.79 -5.26 0.45
C ALA A 120 6.39 -5.76 1.75
N ALA A 121 5.59 -5.68 2.80
CA ALA A 121 5.90 -6.23 4.12
C ALA A 121 4.69 -7.04 4.57
N VAL A 122 4.90 -8.30 4.92
CA VAL A 122 3.83 -9.23 5.32
C VAL A 122 4.14 -9.86 6.67
N GLY A 123 3.14 -10.09 7.49
CA GLY A 123 3.29 -10.67 8.82
C GLY A 123 4.11 -9.79 9.77
N LEU A 124 3.95 -8.47 9.73
CA LEU A 124 4.57 -7.55 10.70
C LEU A 124 3.88 -7.71 12.06
N HIS A 125 4.64 -8.00 13.12
CA HIS A 125 4.08 -8.24 14.45
C HIS A 125 4.15 -7.01 15.35
N ARG A 126 5.03 -6.05 15.03
CA ARG A 126 5.37 -4.98 15.99
C ARG A 126 5.45 -3.58 15.38
N ILE A 127 5.17 -3.45 14.09
CA ILE A 127 5.32 -2.19 13.38
C ILE A 127 3.95 -1.64 13.02
N ARG A 128 3.60 -0.47 13.58
CA ARG A 128 2.29 0.16 13.40
C ARG A 128 1.99 0.55 11.96
N HIS A 129 3.00 1.09 11.28
CA HIS A 129 2.89 1.59 9.91
C HIS A 129 3.47 0.58 8.93
N ALA A 130 2.62 -0.35 8.51
CA ALA A 130 2.99 -1.40 7.57
C ALA A 130 3.29 -0.80 6.18
N VAL A 131 2.55 0.23 5.76
CA VAL A 131 2.79 0.90 4.46
C VAL A 131 4.16 1.59 4.39
N SER A 132 4.62 2.23 5.46
CA SER A 132 5.96 2.82 5.50
C SER A 132 7.04 1.75 5.47
N THR A 133 6.81 0.59 6.10
CA THR A 133 7.75 -0.55 5.99
C THR A 133 7.81 -1.04 4.54
N ALA A 134 6.67 -1.21 3.87
CA ALA A 134 6.61 -1.59 2.47
C ALA A 134 7.34 -0.59 1.57
N ARG A 135 7.21 0.72 1.82
CA ARG A 135 7.95 1.77 1.12
C ARG A 135 9.47 1.66 1.34
N LEU A 136 9.90 1.41 2.57
CA LEU A 136 11.32 1.21 2.87
C LEU A 136 11.89 -0.04 2.19
N VAL A 137 11.10 -1.12 2.08
CA VAL A 137 11.50 -2.31 1.30
C VAL A 137 11.74 -1.94 -0.17
N MET A 138 10.83 -1.16 -0.75
CA MET A 138 10.94 -0.68 -2.13
C MET A 138 12.18 0.21 -2.36
N GLU A 139 12.41 1.18 -1.47
CA GLU A 139 13.43 2.23 -1.68
C GLU A 139 14.84 1.79 -1.27
N LEU A 140 14.97 0.91 -0.28
CA LEU A 140 16.25 0.62 0.38
C LEU A 140 16.75 -0.81 0.17
N THR A 141 16.02 -1.63 -0.59
CA THR A 141 16.41 -3.03 -0.86
C THR A 141 16.23 -3.39 -2.33
N ASN A 142 16.92 -4.46 -2.76
CA ASN A 142 16.71 -5.07 -4.09
C ASN A 142 15.61 -6.15 -4.07
N HIS A 143 14.82 -6.23 -3.00
CA HIS A 143 13.80 -7.24 -2.80
C HIS A 143 12.41 -6.60 -2.90
N THR A 144 11.44 -7.36 -3.40
CA THR A 144 10.06 -6.89 -3.49
C THR A 144 9.27 -7.11 -2.19
N ILE A 145 9.57 -8.17 -1.44
CA ILE A 145 8.80 -8.55 -0.27
C ILE A 145 9.69 -9.04 0.86
N LEU A 146 9.42 -8.55 2.08
CA LEU A 146 9.95 -9.10 3.32
C LEU A 146 8.80 -9.63 4.18
N ALA A 147 9.07 -10.67 4.97
CA ALA A 147 8.04 -11.37 5.73
C ALA A 147 8.43 -11.62 7.19
N GLY A 148 7.41 -11.62 8.06
CA GLY A 148 7.51 -12.06 9.44
C GLY A 148 8.48 -11.24 10.27
N ARG A 149 9.20 -11.93 11.16
CA ARG A 149 10.17 -11.30 12.08
C ARG A 149 11.34 -10.62 11.37
N ASP A 150 11.69 -11.08 10.18
CA ASP A 150 12.76 -10.47 9.39
C ASP A 150 12.31 -9.11 8.82
N ALA A 151 11.02 -8.97 8.49
CA ALA A 151 10.44 -7.68 8.13
C ALA A 151 10.38 -6.72 9.33
N ASP A 152 10.02 -7.21 10.52
CA ASP A 152 10.08 -6.42 11.76
C ASP A 152 11.51 -5.94 12.04
N ALA A 153 12.51 -6.84 11.98
CA ALA A 153 13.91 -6.49 12.21
C ALA A 153 14.44 -5.48 11.19
N PHE A 154 14.04 -5.61 9.92
CA PHE A 154 14.35 -4.64 8.88
C PHE A 154 13.75 -3.27 9.21
N ALA A 155 12.44 -3.22 9.54
CA ALA A 155 11.74 -1.99 9.89
C ALA A 155 12.38 -1.28 11.09
N GLU A 156 12.73 -2.02 12.14
CA GLU A 156 13.45 -1.51 13.31
C GLU A 156 14.83 -0.94 12.92
N GLY A 157 15.57 -1.64 12.07
CA GLY A 157 16.86 -1.19 11.55
C GLY A 157 16.76 0.10 10.72
N MET A 158 15.62 0.35 10.07
CA MET A 158 15.33 1.57 9.33
C MET A 158 14.79 2.71 10.21
N GLY A 159 14.66 2.49 11.52
CA GLY A 159 14.25 3.51 12.50
C GLY A 159 12.75 3.54 12.80
N LEU A 160 11.97 2.57 12.34
CA LEU A 160 10.58 2.42 12.78
C LEU A 160 10.55 1.88 14.20
N THR A 161 9.65 2.43 15.02
CA THR A 161 9.59 2.07 16.45
C THR A 161 8.75 0.81 16.66
N PRO A 162 9.31 -0.25 17.26
CA PRO A 162 8.55 -1.45 17.57
C PRO A 162 7.63 -1.23 18.77
N GLN A 163 6.39 -1.64 18.64
CA GLN A 163 5.36 -1.51 19.68
C GLN A 163 4.35 -2.67 19.62
N SER A 164 3.48 -2.78 20.63
CA SER A 164 2.35 -3.70 20.54
C SER A 164 1.40 -3.21 19.46
N LEU A 165 0.97 -4.15 18.61
CA LEU A 165 -0.18 -3.97 17.75
C LEU A 165 -1.47 -4.26 18.51
#